data_AF-A0A8H3HAF5-F1
#
_entry.id   AF-A0A8H3HAF5-F1
#
_cell.length_a   1.000
_cell.length_b   1.000
_cell.length_c   1.000
_cell.angle_alpha   90.00
_cell.angle_beta   90.00
_cell.angle_gamma   90.00
#
_symmetry.space_group_name_H-M   'P 1'
#
loop_
_entity.id
_entity.type
_entity.pdbx_description
1 polymer ?
#
loop_
_entity_poly.entity_id
_entity_poly.type
_entity_poly.pdbx_seq_one_letter_code
_entity_poly.pdbx_strand_id
1 'polypeptide(L)'
;MSVWGDDAEAFRPERWLDDHTGSLNKYFVPFSVGPRACMGRNLAYMDLMLIAATIFRRYRLEALTTTKMIVHETFAREAAQCEIAIKLRDASNSG
;
A
#
# COMPACT_ATOMS: atom_id res chain seq x y z
N MET A 1 1.10 -22.71 2.88
CA MET A 1 2.18 -21.97 2.19
C MET A 1 2.01 -21.96 0.66
N SER A 2 0.94 -22.50 0.08
CA SER A 2 0.82 -22.66 -1.39
C SER A 2 0.25 -21.45 -2.16
N VAL A 3 -0.48 -20.54 -1.51
CA VAL A 3 -1.16 -19.44 -2.21
C VAL A 3 -0.22 -18.27 -2.53
N TRP A 4 0.64 -17.90 -1.58
CA TRP A 4 1.52 -16.73 -1.69
C TRP A 4 2.95 -17.08 -2.10
N GLY A 5 3.33 -18.37 -2.10
CA GLY A 5 4.70 -18.82 -2.35
C GLY A 5 5.64 -18.57 -1.17
N ASP A 6 6.92 -18.87 -1.38
CA ASP A 6 7.96 -18.76 -0.35
C ASP A 6 8.34 -17.30 -0.02
N ASP A 7 7.94 -16.37 -0.90
CA ASP A 7 8.21 -14.95 -0.80
C ASP A 7 7.01 -14.15 -0.26
N ALA A 8 6.16 -14.79 0.55
CA ALA A 8 4.95 -14.19 1.11
C ALA A 8 5.23 -12.93 1.95
N GLU A 9 6.40 -12.87 2.60
CA GLU A 9 6.83 -11.72 3.42
C GLU A 9 7.50 -10.60 2.60
N ALA A 10 7.75 -10.82 1.30
CA ALA A 10 8.36 -9.83 0.43
C ALA A 10 7.33 -8.86 -0.14
N PHE A 11 7.64 -7.56 -0.13
CA PHE A 11 6.84 -6.56 -0.83
C PHE A 11 7.08 -6.67 -2.35
N ARG A 12 6.19 -7.39 -3.05
CA ARG A 12 6.23 -7.58 -4.51
C ARG A 12 4.91 -7.13 -5.18
N PRO A 13 4.78 -5.85 -5.58
CA PRO A 13 3.60 -5.33 -6.25
C PRO A 13 3.28 -6.02 -7.59
N GLU A 14 4.29 -6.54 -8.27
CA GLU A 14 4.20 -7.21 -9.58
C GLU A 14 3.27 -8.44 -9.54
N ARG A 15 3.06 -9.02 -8.34
CA ARG A 15 2.13 -10.14 -8.11
C ARG A 15 0.69 -9.85 -8.57
N TRP A 16 0.33 -8.57 -8.68
CA TRP A 16 -0.99 -8.09 -9.11
C TRP A 16 -1.06 -7.67 -10.58
N LEU A 17 0.06 -7.78 -11.31
CA LEU A 17 0.17 -7.47 -12.73
C LEU A 17 0.28 -8.74 -13.60
N ASP A 18 0.59 -9.88 -12.99
CA ASP A 18 0.75 -11.16 -13.67
C ASP A 18 -0.60 -11.78 -14.11
N ASP A 19 -0.58 -12.63 -15.14
CA ASP A 19 -1.76 -13.32 -15.68
C ASP A 19 -2.51 -14.18 -14.64
N HIS A 20 -1.82 -14.57 -13.55
CA HIS A 20 -2.38 -15.39 -12.47
C HIS A 20 -3.11 -14.56 -11.39
N THR A 21 -3.19 -13.23 -11.51
CA THR A 21 -3.79 -12.31 -10.52
C THR A 21 -5.23 -12.69 -10.14
N GLY A 22 -6.03 -13.17 -11.12
CA GLY A 22 -7.41 -13.59 -10.88
C GLY A 22 -7.56 -14.69 -9.82
N SER A 23 -6.55 -15.58 -9.71
CA SER A 23 -6.53 -16.66 -8.72
C SER A 23 -6.17 -16.19 -7.31
N LEU A 24 -5.43 -15.09 -7.18
CA LEU A 24 -5.00 -14.48 -5.92
C LEU A 24 -6.08 -13.59 -5.31
N ASN A 25 -6.88 -12.92 -6.14
CA ASN A 25 -7.95 -12.01 -5.70
C ASN A 25 -8.94 -12.66 -4.71
N LYS A 26 -9.24 -13.95 -4.88
CA LYS A 26 -10.15 -14.68 -3.97
C LYS A 26 -9.58 -14.89 -2.56
N TYR A 27 -8.26 -14.81 -2.41
CA TYR A 27 -7.57 -14.97 -1.13
C TYR A 27 -7.16 -13.62 -0.50
N PHE A 28 -7.34 -12.52 -1.23
CA PHE A 28 -7.04 -11.18 -0.76
C PHE A 28 -8.27 -10.53 -0.12
N VAL A 29 -8.32 -10.53 1.21
CA VAL A 29 -9.53 -10.15 1.96
C VAL A 29 -9.27 -8.99 2.96
N PRO A 30 -8.76 -7.83 2.52
CA PRO A 30 -8.45 -6.70 3.42
C PRO A 30 -9.70 -5.99 3.96
N PHE A 31 -10.86 -6.18 3.34
CA PHE A 31 -12.12 -5.49 3.67
C PHE A 31 -13.27 -6.48 4.00
N SER A 32 -12.91 -7.69 4.45
CA SER A 32 -13.84 -8.82 4.67
C SER A 32 -14.59 -9.25 3.39
N VAL A 33 -15.52 -10.20 3.48
CA VAL A 33 -16.40 -10.65 2.39
C VAL A 33 -17.81 -10.90 2.92
N GLY A 34 -18.81 -10.90 2.02
CA GLY A 34 -20.22 -11.19 2.35
C GLY A 34 -21.02 -10.00 2.89
N PRO A 35 -22.20 -10.24 3.49
CA PRO A 35 -23.16 -9.19 3.89
C PRO A 35 -22.64 -8.19 4.92
N ARG A 36 -21.56 -8.54 5.64
CA ARG A 36 -20.91 -7.69 6.67
C ARG A 36 -19.54 -7.19 6.21
N ALA A 37 -19.26 -7.26 4.91
CA ALA A 37 -18.08 -6.64 4.32
C ALA A 37 -18.03 -5.13 4.62
N CYS A 38 -16.83 -4.56 4.63
CA CYS A 38 -16.65 -3.13 4.84
C CYS A 38 -17.43 -2.32 3.79
N MET A 39 -18.45 -1.58 4.23
CA MET A 39 -19.23 -0.70 3.37
C MET A 39 -18.38 0.43 2.76
N GLY A 40 -17.31 0.83 3.44
CA GLY A 40 -16.38 1.88 3.00
C GLY A 40 -15.33 1.43 1.98
N ARG A 41 -15.35 0.18 1.52
CA ARG A 41 -14.31 -0.38 0.62
C ARG A 41 -14.04 0.46 -0.62
N ASN A 42 -15.10 0.88 -1.32
CA ASN A 42 -14.94 1.62 -2.58
C ASN A 42 -14.36 3.01 -2.34
N LEU A 43 -14.81 3.68 -1.27
CA LEU A 43 -14.27 4.97 -0.85
C LEU A 43 -12.79 4.84 -0.45
N ALA A 44 -12.45 3.85 0.37
CA ALA A 44 -11.08 3.59 0.79
C ALA A 44 -10.15 3.35 -0.42
N TYR A 45 -10.56 2.56 -1.41
CA TYR A 45 -9.75 2.37 -2.62
C TYR A 45 -9.59 3.66 -3.43
N MET A 46 -10.64 4.46 -3.59
CA MET A 46 -10.56 5.74 -4.29
C MET A 46 -9.57 6.68 -3.59
N ASP A 47 -9.69 6.83 -2.27
CA ASP A 47 -8.79 7.69 -1.49
C ASP A 47 -7.35 7.18 -1.52
N LEU A 48 -7.12 5.87 -1.38
CA LEU A 48 -5.79 5.28 -1.48
C LEU A 48 -5.15 5.56 -2.84
N MET A 49 -5.90 5.43 -3.94
CA MET A 49 -5.39 5.72 -5.28
C MET A 49 -5.08 7.21 -5.45
N LEU A 50 -5.96 8.10 -4.99
CA LEU A 50 -5.75 9.55 -5.05
C LEU A 50 -4.53 9.99 -4.23
N ILE A 51 -4.40 9.48 -3.00
CA ILE A 51 -3.28 9.77 -2.11
C ILE A 51 -1.98 9.24 -2.73
N ALA A 52 -1.94 7.98 -3.15
CA ALA A 52 -0.75 7.39 -3.76
C ALA A 52 -0.33 8.14 -5.01
N ALA A 53 -1.25 8.40 -5.94
CA ALA A 53 -0.97 9.16 -7.16
C ALA A 53 -0.47 10.58 -6.85
N THR A 54 -1.06 11.25 -5.85
CA THR A 54 -0.64 12.60 -5.43
C THR A 54 0.77 12.59 -4.84
N ILE A 55 1.07 11.62 -3.96
CA ILE A 55 2.38 11.44 -3.34
C ILE A 55 3.44 11.21 -4.42
N PHE A 56 3.24 10.23 -5.31
CA PHE A 56 4.23 9.89 -6.35
C PHE A 56 4.40 10.98 -7.41
N ARG A 57 3.34 11.75 -7.70
CA ARG A 57 3.39 12.85 -8.68
C ARG A 57 4.14 14.06 -8.11
N ARG A 58 3.84 14.46 -6.88
CA ARG A 58 4.24 15.77 -6.33
C ARG A 58 5.45 15.71 -5.41
N TYR A 59 5.80 14.54 -4.87
CA TYR A 59 6.81 14.42 -3.83
C TYR A 59 7.85 13.34 -4.16
N ARG A 60 9.05 13.52 -3.63
CA ARG A 60 10.07 12.49 -3.48
C ARG A 60 10.13 12.09 -2.01
N LEU A 61 10.01 10.80 -1.74
CA LEU A 61 10.12 10.22 -0.41
C LEU A 61 11.49 9.57 -0.27
N GLU A 62 12.18 9.85 0.83
CA GLU A 62 13.49 9.26 1.15
C GLU A 62 13.43 8.68 2.56
N ALA A 63 13.86 7.42 2.71
CA ALA A 63 14.10 6.84 4.04
C ALA A 63 15.37 7.46 4.62
N LEU A 64 15.31 7.83 5.89
CA LEU A 64 16.45 8.31 6.67
C LEU A 64 17.23 7.11 7.23
N THR A 65 18.50 7.31 7.54
CA THR A 65 19.31 6.31 8.27
C THR A 65 18.71 5.99 9.64
N THR A 66 17.94 6.91 10.22
CA THR A 66 17.22 6.74 11.49
C THR A 66 15.83 6.12 11.33
N THR A 67 15.36 5.89 10.10
CA THR A 67 14.01 5.35 9.86
C THR A 67 13.88 3.97 10.50
N LYS A 68 13.14 3.94 11.60
CA LYS A 68 12.71 2.71 12.26
C LYS A 68 11.19 2.63 12.19
N MET A 69 10.69 1.59 11.53
CA MET A 69 9.26 1.30 11.51
C MET A 69 8.89 0.57 12.80
N ILE A 70 8.12 1.24 13.67
CA ILE A 70 7.50 0.62 14.84
C ILE A 70 6.03 0.42 14.51
N VAL A 71 5.54 -0.81 14.67
CA VAL A 71 4.16 -1.18 14.41
C VAL A 71 3.45 -1.43 15.73
N HIS A 72 2.27 -0.85 15.90
CA HIS A 72 1.35 -1.20 16.98
C HIS A 72 0.17 -1.98 16.40
N GLU A 73 -0.21 -3.05 17.09
CA GLU A 73 -1.35 -3.90 16.75
C GLU A 73 -2.46 -3.61 17.77
N THR A 74 -3.41 -2.76 17.39
CA THR A 74 -4.58 -2.43 18.23
C THR A 74 -5.85 -2.93 17.54
N PHE A 75 -6.85 -2.08 17.35
CA PHE A 75 -7.95 -2.36 16.43
C PHE A 75 -7.47 -2.39 14.98
N ALA A 76 -6.46 -1.57 14.65
CA ALA A 76 -5.78 -1.56 13.37
C ALA A 76 -4.28 -1.80 13.55
N ARG A 77 -3.62 -2.26 12.48
CA ARG A 77 -2.17 -2.33 12.39
C ARG A 77 -1.65 -0.97 11.90
N GLU A 78 -0.95 -0.25 12.75
CA GLU A 78 -0.54 1.14 12.51
C GLU A 78 0.98 1.28 12.60
N ALA A 79 1.58 2.08 11.71
CA ALA A 79 2.98 2.47 11.80
C ALA A 79 3.15 3.60 12.82
N ALA A 80 3.23 3.23 14.11
CA ALA A 80 3.34 4.15 15.24
C ALA A 80 4.57 5.07 15.18
N GLN A 81 5.64 4.62 14.53
CA GLN A 81 6.78 5.47 14.19
C GLN A 81 7.31 5.07 12.81
N CYS A 82 7.48 6.05 11.93
CA CYS A 82 8.12 5.89 10.63
C CYS A 82 8.59 7.27 10.14
N GLU A 83 9.85 7.60 10.42
CA GLU A 83 10.44 8.87 9.98
C GLU A 83 10.83 8.79 8.51
N ILE A 84 10.41 9.76 7.69
CA ILE A 84 10.78 9.86 6.28
C ILE A 84 11.06 11.32 5.93
N ALA A 85 11.97 11.55 4.99
CA ALA A 85 12.12 12.86 4.37
C ALA A 85 11.17 12.97 3.17
N ILE A 86 10.50 14.12 3.08
CA ILE A 86 9.60 14.45 1.98
C ILE A 86 10.11 15.72 1.32
N LYS A 87 10.39 15.65 0.02
CA LYS A 87 10.76 16.81 -0.80
C LYS A 87 9.70 17.01 -1.87
N LEU A 88 9.34 18.26 -2.16
CA LEU A 88 8.54 18.55 -3.35
C LEU A 88 9.36 18.17 -4.59
N ARG A 89 8.71 17.57 -5.57
CA ARG A 89 9.31 17.32 -6.87
C ARG A 89 9.32 18.64 -7.63
N ASP A 90 10.49 19.07 -8.10
CA ASP A 90 10.58 20.28 -8.91
C ASP A 90 9.64 20.16 -10.10
N ALA A 91 8.93 21.26 -10.40
CA ALA A 91 8.20 21.38 -11.64
C ALA A 91 9.24 21.47 -12.77
N SER A 92 9.78 20.33 -13.21
CA SER A 92 10.55 20.28 -14.45
C SER A 92 9.59 20.67 -15.57
N ASN A 93 9.70 21.94 -15.95
CA ASN A 93 9.17 22.61 -17.12
C ASN A 93 8.44 21.65 -18.08
N SER A 94 7.12 21.70 -18.06
CA SER A 94 6.29 21.13 -19.11
C SER A 94 6.59 21.89 -20.41
N GLY A 95 7.54 21.37 -21.19
CA GLY A 95 7.57 21.55 -22.64
C GLY A 95 6.53 20.66 -23.29
#